data_AF-A0A5N4CJ84-F1
#
_entry.id   AF-A0A5N4CJ84-F1
#
_cell.length_a   1.000
_cell.length_b   1.000
_cell.length_c   1.000
_cell.angle_alpha   90.00
_cell.angle_beta   90.00
_cell.angle_gamma   90.00
#
_symmetry.space_group_name_H-M   'P 1'
#
loop_
_entity.id
_entity.type
_entity.pdbx_description
1 polymer ?
#
loop_
_entity_poly.entity_id
_entity_poly.type
_entity_poly.pdbx_seq_one_letter_code
_entity_poly.pdbx_strand_id
1 'polypeptide(L)'
;MLGTITRHWEYICNHNKEKTKILGDKNVDPICEDSENKFDFSVMSYNILSQDLLEDNSHLYRHCRRPVLHWSFRFPNILKEIKHFDADVLCLQEVQEDHYGAEIRPSLESLGTM
;
A
#
# COMPACT_ATOMS: atom_id res chain seq x y z
N MET A 1 1.17 30.74 2.08
CA MET A 1 2.16 29.66 2.00
C MET A 1 1.36 28.37 1.80
N LEU A 2 1.42 27.74 0.62
CA LEU A 2 0.73 26.47 0.38
C LEU A 2 1.51 25.38 1.15
N GLY A 3 0.84 24.69 2.07
CA GLY A 3 1.46 23.59 2.81
C GLY A 3 1.77 22.42 1.89
N THR A 4 2.92 21.77 2.11
CA THR A 4 3.30 20.55 1.40
C THR A 4 2.41 19.39 1.84
N ILE A 5 1.80 18.66 0.89
CA ILE A 5 1.02 17.45 1.15
C ILE A 5 1.80 16.26 0.62
N THR A 6 2.30 15.41 1.52
CA THR A 6 3.13 14.23 1.21
C THR A 6 2.72 13.05 2.09
N ARG A 7 2.84 11.83 1.55
CA ARG A 7 2.68 10.57 2.31
C ARG A 7 4.08 10.10 2.75
N HIS A 8 4.23 9.74 4.01
CA HIS A 8 5.50 9.24 4.57
C HIS A 8 5.30 7.90 5.26
N TRP A 9 6.33 7.06 5.24
CA TRP A 9 6.40 5.90 6.12
C TRP A 9 6.62 6.40 7.55
N GLU A 10 5.79 5.93 8.47
CA GLU A 10 5.97 6.14 9.90
C GLU A 10 6.44 4.84 10.54
N TYR A 11 7.66 4.83 11.05
CA TYR A 11 8.21 3.67 11.75
C TYR A 11 7.75 3.67 13.20
N ILE A 12 6.92 2.69 13.58
CA ILE A 12 6.48 2.50 14.96
C ILE A 12 7.46 1.56 15.65
N CYS A 13 8.43 2.11 16.38
CA CYS A 13 9.29 1.32 17.25
C CYS A 13 8.55 1.03 18.57
N ASN A 14 8.14 -0.22 18.80
CA ASN A 14 7.74 -0.68 20.13
C ASN A 14 8.98 -0.76 21.02
N HIS A 15 9.42 0.37 21.57
CA HIS A 15 10.27 0.35 22.74
C HIS A 15 9.43 -0.14 23.92
N ASN A 16 9.55 -1.43 24.23
CA ASN A 16 9.25 -1.98 25.55
C ASN A 16 10.12 -1.24 26.59
N LYS A 17 9.69 -0.05 27.03
CA LYS A 17 10.38 0.77 28.03
C LYS A 17 10.29 0.22 29.47
N GLU A 18 9.84 -1.02 29.67
CA GLU A 18 9.49 -1.52 31.01
C GLU A 18 10.29 -2.73 31.54
N LYS A 19 11.37 -3.21 30.90
CA LYS A 19 12.18 -4.30 31.48
C LYS A 19 13.69 -4.07 31.55
N THR A 20 14.11 -2.85 31.92
CA THR A 20 15.50 -2.61 32.39
C THR A 20 15.54 -1.69 33.61
N LYS A 21 14.74 -2.03 34.63
CA LYS A 21 15.12 -1.81 36.03
C LYS A 21 15.04 -3.19 36.66
N ILE A 22 16.08 -4.00 36.58
CA ILE A 22 17.02 -4.25 37.68
C ILE A 22 18.18 -5.05 37.06
N LEU A 23 19.35 -4.45 36.92
CA LEU A 23 20.64 -4.95 37.41
C LEU A 23 21.69 -3.92 36.99
N GLY A 24 22.30 -3.25 37.96
CA GLY A 24 23.42 -2.36 37.69
C GLY A 24 24.63 -3.19 37.27
N ASP A 25 25.25 -2.86 36.14
CA ASP A 25 26.65 -2.44 36.06
C ASP A 25 26.97 -1.95 34.64
N LYS A 26 28.12 -1.27 34.53
CA LYS A 26 28.54 -0.36 33.46
C LYS A 26 28.82 -1.03 32.11
N ASN A 27 28.55 -0.27 31.03
CA ASN A 27 29.06 -0.42 29.65
C ASN A 27 28.84 -1.79 28.98
N VAL A 28 27.59 -2.06 28.61
CA VAL A 28 27.28 -2.98 27.51
C VAL A 28 26.25 -2.24 26.66
N ASP A 29 26.59 -1.94 25.41
CA ASP A 29 25.62 -1.47 24.43
C ASP A 29 24.45 -2.46 24.44
N PRO A 30 23.18 -2.02 24.45
CA PRO A 30 22.07 -2.96 24.45
C PRO A 30 22.14 -3.73 23.14
N ILE A 31 22.69 -4.95 23.19
CA ILE A 31 22.54 -5.93 22.12
C ILE A 31 21.06 -6.27 22.15
N CYS A 32 20.31 -5.61 21.28
CA CYS A 32 19.06 -6.14 20.80
C CYS A 32 19.41 -7.47 20.14
N GLU A 33 19.17 -8.57 20.85
CA GLU A 33 19.04 -9.89 20.24
C GLU A 33 17.82 -9.82 19.31
N ASP A 34 17.99 -9.21 18.13
CA ASP A 34 17.13 -9.48 16.99
C ASP A 34 17.33 -10.96 16.71
N SER A 35 16.35 -11.76 17.14
CA SER A 35 16.29 -13.18 16.87
C SER A 35 16.60 -13.41 15.39
N GLU A 36 17.58 -14.26 15.08
CA GLU A 36 18.04 -14.60 13.72
C GLU A 36 16.97 -15.24 12.81
N ASN A 37 15.67 -15.14 13.15
CA ASN A 37 14.53 -15.71 12.42
C ASN A 37 13.35 -14.73 12.28
N LYS A 38 13.60 -13.43 12.07
CA LYS A 38 12.51 -12.47 11.77
C LYS A 38 12.22 -12.43 10.27
N PHE A 39 10.97 -12.66 9.89
CA PHE A 39 10.46 -12.48 8.53
C PHE A 39 9.55 -11.25 8.50
N ASP A 40 9.99 -10.21 7.80
CA ASP A 40 9.22 -8.99 7.60
C ASP A 40 8.58 -9.03 6.21
N PHE A 41 7.31 -8.62 6.12
CA PHE A 41 6.58 -8.49 4.87
C PHE A 41 5.65 -7.27 4.93
N SER A 42 5.23 -6.83 3.77
CA SER A 42 4.39 -5.65 3.56
C SER A 42 3.02 -6.05 3.01
N VAL A 43 2.00 -5.29 3.39
CA VAL A 43 0.62 -5.49 2.93
C VAL A 43 0.10 -4.17 2.41
N MET A 44 -0.42 -4.17 1.19
CA MET A 44 -1.22 -3.09 0.64
C MET A 44 -2.68 -3.52 0.58
N SER A 45 -3.57 -2.71 1.17
CA SER A 45 -5.00 -2.80 0.93
C SER A 45 -5.43 -1.59 0.10
N TYR A 46 -6.03 -1.82 -1.06
CA TYR A 46 -6.38 -0.74 -1.98
C TYR A 46 -7.70 -1.01 -2.71
N ASN A 47 -8.67 -0.14 -2.47
CA ASN A 47 -9.89 -0.07 -3.27
C ASN A 47 -9.60 0.71 -4.55
N ILE A 48 -9.66 0.02 -5.70
CA ILE A 48 -9.25 0.58 -6.99
C ILE A 48 -10.41 1.22 -7.78
N LEU A 49 -11.61 1.23 -7.20
CA LEU A 49 -12.85 1.78 -7.77
C LEU A 49 -13.21 1.15 -9.12
N SER A 50 -14.20 0.27 -9.13
CA SER A 50 -14.69 -0.37 -10.36
C SER A 50 -15.18 0.68 -11.36
N GLN A 51 -14.97 0.46 -12.66
CA GLN A 51 -15.42 1.39 -13.69
C GLN A 51 -16.95 1.43 -13.75
N ASP A 52 -17.61 0.29 -13.64
CA ASP A 52 -19.07 0.18 -13.61
C ASP A 52 -19.64 0.93 -12.40
N LEU A 53 -19.08 0.71 -11.21
CA LEU A 53 -19.52 1.39 -9.98
C LEU A 53 -19.32 2.91 -10.06
N LEU A 54 -18.22 3.36 -10.66
CA LEU A 54 -17.96 4.78 -10.91
C LEU A 54 -19.03 5.37 -11.83
N GLU A 55 -19.36 4.70 -12.93
CA GLU A 55 -20.31 5.18 -13.94
C GLU A 55 -21.75 5.18 -13.41
N ASP A 56 -22.17 4.10 -12.74
CA ASP A 56 -23.46 3.99 -12.06
C ASP A 56 -23.66 5.06 -11.00
N ASN A 57 -22.56 5.46 -10.34
CA ASN A 57 -22.56 6.48 -9.29
C ASN A 57 -21.90 7.80 -9.73
N SER A 58 -21.98 8.14 -11.02
CA SER A 58 -21.35 9.33 -11.63
C SER A 58 -21.65 10.66 -10.92
N HIS A 59 -22.78 10.74 -10.18
CA HIS A 59 -23.14 11.90 -9.37
C HIS A 59 -22.14 12.20 -8.24
N LEU A 60 -21.42 11.19 -7.72
CA LEU A 60 -20.38 11.35 -6.70
C LEU A 60 -19.10 12.01 -7.27
N TYR A 61 -18.84 11.83 -8.57
CA TYR A 61 -17.60 12.22 -9.23
C TYR A 61 -17.74 13.47 -10.11
N ARG A 62 -18.79 14.27 -9.93
CA ARG A 62 -19.02 15.52 -10.70
C ARG A 62 -17.90 16.56 -10.56
N HIS A 63 -17.15 16.49 -9.47
CA HIS A 63 -16.01 17.36 -9.20
C HIS A 63 -14.74 16.95 -9.97
N CYS A 64 -14.71 15.75 -10.55
CA CYS A 64 -13.59 15.25 -11.33
C CYS A 64 -13.71 15.67 -12.81
N ARG A 65 -12.55 15.87 -13.46
CA ARG A 65 -12.53 16.07 -14.92
C ARG A 65 -12.82 14.74 -15.61
N ARG A 66 -13.77 14.70 -16.54
CA ARG A 66 -14.19 13.46 -17.23
C ARG A 66 -13.03 12.61 -17.79
N PRO A 67 -11.99 13.18 -18.45
CA PRO A 67 -10.89 12.38 -18.99
C PRO A 67 -10.16 11.54 -17.94
N VAL A 68 -10.09 12.00 -16.68
CA VAL A 68 -9.35 11.29 -15.63
C VAL A 68 -10.15 10.13 -15.01
N LEU A 69 -11.44 10.02 -15.33
CA LEU A 69 -12.32 8.97 -14.82
C LEU A 69 -12.35 7.73 -15.72
N HIS A 70 -11.88 7.82 -16.97
CA HIS A 70 -11.84 6.68 -17.87
C HIS A 70 -10.85 5.63 -17.38
N TRP A 71 -11.22 4.35 -17.47
CA TRP A 71 -10.37 3.24 -17.09
C TRP A 71 -8.99 3.28 -17.75
N SER A 72 -8.92 3.61 -19.04
CA SER A 72 -7.66 3.77 -19.79
C SER A 72 -6.73 4.85 -19.24
N PHE A 73 -7.25 5.81 -18.47
CA PHE A 73 -6.46 6.78 -17.73
C PHE A 73 -6.15 6.28 -16.31
N ARG A 74 -7.11 5.66 -15.63
CA ARG A 74 -6.97 5.24 -14.23
C ARG A 74 -6.04 4.04 -14.07
N PHE A 75 -6.21 2.99 -14.87
CA PHE A 75 -5.49 1.74 -14.69
C PHE A 75 -3.96 1.89 -14.79
N PRO A 76 -3.38 2.61 -15.77
CA PRO A 76 -1.93 2.84 -15.79
C PRO A 76 -1.41 3.54 -14.54
N ASN A 77 -2.19 4.43 -13.92
CA ASN A 77 -1.82 5.11 -12.68
C ASN A 77 -1.94 4.19 -11.46
N ILE A 78 -3.00 3.40 -11.38
CA ILE A 78 -3.19 2.38 -10.33
C ILE A 78 -2.03 1.38 -10.36
N LEU A 79 -1.71 0.85 -11.54
CA LEU A 79 -0.60 -0.10 -11.72
C LEU A 79 0.75 0.53 -11.35
N LYS A 80 0.95 1.80 -11.70
CA LYS A 80 2.16 2.55 -11.32
C LYS A 80 2.27 2.70 -9.80
N GLU A 81 1.17 2.95 -9.09
CA GLU A 81 1.17 3.01 -7.62
C GLU A 81 1.46 1.65 -6.99
N ILE A 82 0.81 0.57 -7.45
CA ILE A 82 1.07 -0.80 -6.97
C ILE A 82 2.55 -1.15 -7.14
N LYS A 83 3.10 -0.91 -8.33
CA LYS A 83 4.53 -1.14 -8.61
C LYS A 83 5.46 -0.26 -7.77
N HIS A 84 5.05 0.96 -7.43
CA HIS A 84 5.87 1.87 -6.65
C HIS A 84 6.07 1.39 -5.21
N PHE A 85 5.02 0.84 -4.59
CA PHE A 85 5.08 0.33 -3.23
C PHE A 85 5.60 -1.11 -3.12
N ASP A 86 5.44 -1.90 -4.19
CA ASP A 86 6.01 -3.26 -4.31
C ASP A 86 5.71 -4.15 -3.09
N ALA A 87 4.43 -4.17 -2.69
CA ALA A 87 4.01 -4.87 -1.48
C ALA A 87 3.99 -6.40 -1.69
N ASP A 88 4.38 -7.16 -0.67
CA ASP A 88 4.42 -8.63 -0.71
C ASP A 88 3.02 -9.26 -0.80
N VAL A 89 2.02 -8.60 -0.18
CA VAL A 89 0.61 -9.02 -0.23
C VAL A 89 -0.27 -7.87 -0.71
N LEU A 90 -1.03 -8.12 -1.78
CA LEU A 90 -2.00 -7.19 -2.34
C LEU A 90 -3.43 -7.63 -2.02
N CYS A 91 -4.18 -6.75 -1.34
CA CYS A 91 -5.60 -6.91 -1.07
C CYS A 91 -6.39 -5.84 -1.83
N LEU A 92 -6.96 -6.20 -2.98
CA LEU A 92 -7.72 -5.26 -3.81
C LEU A 92 -9.23 -5.37 -3.59
N GLN A 93 -9.93 -4.23 -3.59
CA GLN A 93 -11.40 -4.14 -3.55
C GLN A 93 -11.94 -3.37 -4.75
N GLU A 94 -13.24 -3.59 -5.06
CA GLU A 94 -13.91 -3.06 -6.26
C GLU A 94 -13.17 -3.39 -7.56
N VAL A 95 -12.61 -4.60 -7.60
CA VAL A 95 -11.99 -5.15 -8.81
C VAL A 95 -13.10 -5.59 -9.76
N GLN A 96 -13.19 -4.96 -10.94
CA GLN A 96 -14.14 -5.34 -11.97
C GLN A 96 -13.67 -6.61 -12.70
N GLU A 97 -14.58 -7.55 -12.97
CA GLU A 97 -14.25 -8.90 -13.46
C GLU A 97 -13.59 -8.91 -14.84
N ASP A 98 -14.15 -8.17 -15.80
CA ASP A 98 -13.64 -8.09 -17.17
C ASP A 98 -12.26 -7.43 -17.23
N HIS A 99 -12.07 -6.30 -16.55
CA HIS A 99 -10.78 -5.64 -16.39
C HIS A 99 -9.77 -6.53 -15.64
N TYR A 100 -10.22 -7.35 -14.70
CA TYR A 100 -9.36 -8.30 -14.01
C TYR A 100 -8.74 -9.31 -14.98
N GLY A 101 -9.58 -9.97 -15.78
CA GLY A 101 -9.12 -10.95 -16.75
C GLY A 101 -8.27 -10.35 -17.88
N ALA A 102 -8.63 -9.16 -18.35
CA ALA A 102 -7.98 -8.54 -19.51
C ALA A 102 -6.67 -7.81 -19.18
N GLU A 103 -6.61 -7.11 -18.05
CA GLU A 103 -5.55 -6.12 -17.80
C GLU A 103 -4.89 -6.28 -16.42
N ILE A 104 -5.68 -6.38 -15.35
CA ILE A 104 -5.14 -6.36 -13.98
C ILE A 104 -4.33 -7.62 -13.71
N ARG A 105 -4.93 -8.80 -13.93
CA ARG A 105 -4.29 -10.08 -13.62
C ARG A 105 -2.99 -10.29 -14.40
N PRO A 106 -2.96 -10.13 -15.74
CA PRO A 106 -1.71 -10.28 -16.51
C PRO A 106 -0.64 -9.26 -16.09
N SER A 107 -1.05 -8.03 -15.73
CA SER A 107 -0.11 -7.01 -15.29
C SER A 107 0.54 -7.36 -13.95
N LEU A 108 -0.24 -7.85 -12.98
CA LEU A 108 0.29 -8.26 -11.67
C LEU A 108 1.16 -9.52 -11.75
N GLU A 109 0.79 -10.52 -12.57
CA GLU A 109 1.63 -11.69 -12.83
C GLU A 109 3.00 -11.28 -13.43
N SER A 110 3.02 -10.29 -14.33
CA SER A 110 4.26 -9.78 -14.92
C SER A 110 5.18 -9.07 -13.93
N LEU A 111 4.65 -8.60 -12.80
CA LEU A 111 5.41 -7.99 -11.71
C LEU A 111 5.90 -9.04 -10.69
N GLY A 112 5.52 -10.31 -10.83
CA GLY A 112 5.84 -11.36 -9.87
C GLY A 112 4.96 -11.32 -8.61
N THR A 113 3.81 -10.63 -8.67
CA THR A 113 2.93 -10.38 -7.52
C THR A 113 1.71 -11.33 -7.46
N MET A 114 1.74 -12.45 -8.17
CA MET A 114 0.73 -13.54 -8.09
C MET A 114 1.33 -14.92 -8.37
#